data_AF-A0A8J5IXZ5-F1
#
_entry.id   AF-A0A8J5IXZ5-F1
#
_cell.length_a   1.000
_cell.length_b   1.000
_cell.length_c   1.000
_cell.angle_alpha   90.00
_cell.angle_beta   90.00
_cell.angle_gamma   90.00
#
_symmetry.space_group_name_H-M   'P 1'
#
loop_
_entity.id
_entity.type
_entity.pdbx_description
1 polymer ?
#
loop_
_entity_poly.entity_id
_entity_poly.type
_entity_poly.pdbx_seq_one_letter_code
_entity_poly.pdbx_strand_id
1 'polypeptide(L)'
;MTSRQFCAFFYADLGEDLFECKKCGRSRKQSPGTDYRNLLGHLGTKHAGYVEGCTGHEAAAASTVNRFGFVDDIKLTIYLWMRWIIQCNLPITEVENKLTRKVVTMKPTTVRAMKVYLRYVAGKVDQTIASEMGESFGLMFDRWTCNFLHLLGIFAGYVMSGVRHQRLLDLFPMDDSPPRAHRVGSECVRKGLGMVRFFIGDNCSTNQCIATKLGVPVIG
;
A
#
# COMPACT_ATOMS: atom_id res chain seq x y z
N MET A 1 21.18 12.50 -5.90
CA MET A 1 20.50 11.82 -7.02
C MET A 1 21.53 11.22 -7.98
N THR A 2 21.28 10.04 -8.53
CA THR A 2 22.09 9.40 -9.58
C THR A 2 21.73 9.92 -10.98
N SER A 3 22.61 9.71 -11.96
CA SER A 3 22.39 10.05 -13.39
C SER A 3 21.07 9.49 -13.93
N ARG A 4 20.77 8.24 -13.57
CA ARG A 4 19.53 7.54 -13.89
C ARG A 4 18.29 8.18 -13.26
N GLN A 5 18.38 8.66 -12.01
CA GLN A 5 17.26 9.33 -11.34
C GLN A 5 16.92 10.66 -12.01
N PHE A 6 17.93 11.46 -12.37
CA PHE A 6 17.73 12.69 -13.13
C PHE A 6 17.11 12.43 -14.50
N CYS A 7 17.51 11.37 -15.19
CA CYS A 7 16.94 11.03 -16.48
C CYS A 7 15.49 10.56 -16.37
N ALA A 8 15.17 9.69 -15.42
CA ALA A 8 13.78 9.31 -15.15
C ALA A 8 12.89 10.54 -14.83
N PHE A 9 13.45 11.53 -14.13
CA PHE A 9 12.74 12.76 -13.79
C PHE A 9 12.47 13.63 -15.02
N PHE A 10 13.52 14.02 -15.76
CA PHE A 10 13.42 15.02 -16.83
C PHE A 10 13.11 14.47 -18.23
N TYR A 11 13.16 13.14 -18.43
CA TYR A 11 12.95 12.51 -19.72
C TYR A 11 11.84 11.47 -19.71
N ALA A 12 11.10 11.39 -20.81
CA ALA A 12 10.22 10.28 -21.13
C ALA A 12 11.01 9.28 -21.98
N ASP A 13 11.01 8.02 -21.58
CA ASP A 13 11.64 6.94 -22.34
C ASP A 13 10.67 6.50 -23.45
N LEU A 14 11.12 6.63 -24.70
CA LEU A 14 10.37 6.25 -25.90
C LEU A 14 10.79 4.87 -26.44
N GLY A 15 11.71 4.18 -25.77
CA GLY A 15 12.29 2.92 -26.22
C GLY A 15 13.49 3.12 -27.16
N GLU A 16 14.24 2.03 -27.41
CA GLU A 16 15.41 2.03 -28.30
C GLU A 16 16.46 3.11 -28.00
N ASP A 17 16.73 3.32 -26.71
CA ASP A 17 17.62 4.36 -26.19
C ASP A 17 17.16 5.80 -26.54
N LEU A 18 15.90 6.01 -26.94
CA LEU A 18 15.37 7.33 -27.29
C LEU A 18 14.64 7.96 -26.10
N PHE A 19 15.02 9.19 -25.76
CA PHE A 19 14.49 9.92 -24.61
C PHE A 19 13.99 11.30 -25.03
N GLU A 20 12.75 11.65 -24.67
CA GLU A 20 12.20 12.98 -24.91
C GLU A 20 12.32 13.86 -23.68
N CYS A 21 12.97 15.02 -23.82
CA CYS A 21 13.06 15.98 -22.72
C CYS A 21 11.69 16.58 -22.41
N LYS A 22 11.15 16.32 -21.23
CA LYS A 22 9.84 16.80 -20.79
C LYS A 22 9.73 18.32 -20.67
N LYS A 23 10.86 19.04 -20.57
CA LYS A 23 10.88 20.50 -20.49
C LYS A 23 10.82 21.21 -21.84
N CYS A 24 11.36 20.63 -22.89
CA CYS A 24 11.45 21.28 -24.21
C CYS A 24 10.99 20.41 -25.39
N GLY A 25 10.46 19.22 -25.12
CA GLY A 25 9.95 18.27 -26.13
C GLY A 25 11.02 17.70 -27.06
N ARG A 26 12.31 17.93 -26.79
CA ARG A 26 13.38 17.47 -27.69
C ARG A 26 13.76 16.03 -27.40
N SER A 27 13.59 15.19 -28.41
CA SER A 27 14.08 13.81 -28.41
C SER A 27 15.60 13.74 -28.52
N ARG A 28 16.21 12.80 -27.80
CA ARG A 28 17.64 12.57 -27.67
C ARG A 28 17.91 11.08 -27.53
N LYS A 29 18.77 10.53 -28.39
CA LYS A 29 19.23 9.15 -28.24
C LYS A 29 20.34 9.09 -27.18
N GLN A 30 20.25 8.16 -26.24
CA GLN A 30 21.31 7.84 -25.30
C GLN A 30 22.48 7.25 -26.07
N SER A 31 23.68 7.80 -25.86
CA SER A 31 24.88 7.29 -26.51
C SER A 31 25.34 6.00 -25.81
N PRO A 32 25.67 4.92 -26.56
CA PRO A 32 26.15 3.68 -25.97
C PRO A 32 27.34 3.92 -25.04
N GLY A 33 27.33 3.32 -23.84
CA GLY A 33 28.44 3.39 -22.88
C GLY A 33 28.58 4.70 -22.10
N THR A 34 27.66 5.66 -22.23
CA THR A 34 27.81 7.00 -21.61
C THR A 34 27.03 7.21 -20.31
N ASP A 35 26.38 6.19 -19.75
CA ASP A 35 25.59 6.24 -18.49
C ASP A 35 24.80 7.56 -18.33
N TYR A 36 23.96 7.87 -19.33
CA TYR A 36 23.08 9.04 -19.37
C TYR A 36 23.76 10.44 -19.34
N ARG A 37 25.09 10.54 -19.40
CA ARG A 37 25.80 11.84 -19.36
C ARG A 37 25.39 12.79 -20.47
N ASN A 38 25.06 12.27 -21.65
CA ASN A 38 24.65 13.10 -22.78
C ASN A 38 23.27 13.76 -22.57
N LEU A 39 22.35 13.06 -21.88
CA LEU A 39 21.07 13.61 -21.45
C LEU A 39 21.27 14.67 -20.35
N LEU A 40 22.13 14.40 -19.37
CA LEU A 40 22.49 15.40 -18.36
C LEU A 40 23.19 16.62 -18.94
N GLY A 41 24.04 16.44 -19.96
CA GLY A 41 24.66 17.53 -20.70
C GLY A 41 23.64 18.41 -21.42
N HIS A 42 22.56 17.83 -21.95
CA HIS A 42 21.43 18.62 -22.45
C HIS A 42 20.76 19.45 -21.35
N LEU A 43 20.53 18.86 -20.18
CA LEU A 43 19.97 19.61 -19.04
C LEU A 43 20.88 20.75 -18.60
N GLY A 44 22.18 20.51 -18.45
CA GLY A 44 23.15 21.53 -18.07
C GLY A 44 23.28 22.68 -19.08
N THR A 45 23.05 22.43 -20.37
CA THR A 45 23.21 23.44 -21.42
C THR A 45 21.92 24.17 -21.80
N LYS A 46 20.75 23.53 -21.65
CA LYS A 46 19.46 24.09 -22.07
C LYS A 46 18.50 24.41 -20.93
N HIS A 47 18.77 23.92 -19.72
CA HIS A 47 17.90 24.06 -18.56
C HIS A 47 18.72 24.47 -17.33
N ALA A 48 19.08 25.75 -17.26
CA ALA A 48 19.79 26.30 -16.10
C ALA A 48 18.99 26.04 -14.80
N GLY A 49 19.70 25.72 -13.71
CA GLY A 49 19.07 25.42 -12.42
C GLY A 49 18.28 24.10 -12.38
N TYR A 50 18.46 23.17 -13.33
CA TYR A 50 17.71 21.90 -13.30
C TYR A 50 17.95 21.09 -12.02
N VAL A 51 19.12 21.22 -11.40
CA VAL A 51 19.47 20.57 -10.13
C VAL A 51 18.64 21.15 -8.99
N GLU A 52 18.52 22.49 -8.92
CA GLU A 52 17.72 23.20 -7.91
C GLU A 52 16.22 22.94 -8.07
N GLY A 53 15.74 22.85 -9.31
CA GLY A 53 14.36 22.46 -9.59
C GLY A 53 14.05 21.02 -9.16
N CYS A 54 15.07 20.15 -9.08
CA CYS A 54 14.94 18.78 -8.61
C CYS A 54 14.94 18.72 -7.08
N THR A 55 15.87 19.42 -6.42
CA THR A 55 15.98 19.47 -4.96
C THR A 55 14.82 20.23 -4.32
N GLY A 56 14.30 21.28 -4.97
CA GLY A 56 13.07 21.96 -4.54
C GLY A 56 11.83 21.08 -4.64
N HIS A 57 11.75 20.22 -5.68
CA HIS A 57 10.69 19.23 -5.79
C HIS A 57 10.84 18.10 -4.76
N GLU A 58 12.07 17.66 -4.44
CA GLU A 58 12.34 16.69 -3.37
C GLU A 58 11.97 17.25 -1.98
N ALA A 59 12.29 18.51 -1.70
CA ALA A 59 11.94 19.17 -0.44
C ALA A 59 10.42 19.35 -0.27
N ALA A 60 9.70 19.69 -1.35
CA ALA A 60 8.23 19.74 -1.35
C ALA A 60 7.57 18.35 -1.37
N ALA A 61 8.24 17.34 -1.94
CA ALA A 61 7.74 15.96 -2.05
C ALA A 61 8.03 15.09 -0.83
N ALA A 62 8.75 15.58 0.19
CA ALA A 62 9.06 14.84 1.41
C ALA A 62 7.80 14.35 2.16
N SER A 63 6.61 14.91 1.86
CA SER A 63 5.31 14.54 2.46
C SER A 63 4.25 14.05 1.47
N THR A 64 4.57 13.87 0.17
CA THR A 64 3.56 13.64 -0.89
C THR A 64 3.93 12.49 -1.85
N VAL A 65 2.91 11.87 -2.45
CA VAL A 65 2.99 10.75 -3.41
C VAL A 65 3.93 10.98 -4.61
N ASN A 66 4.28 12.24 -4.91
CA ASN A 66 5.26 12.60 -5.93
C ASN A 66 6.67 12.05 -5.69
N ARG A 67 6.98 11.56 -4.47
CA ARG A 67 8.23 10.84 -4.18
C ARG A 67 8.39 9.55 -5.01
N PHE A 68 7.31 8.99 -5.54
CA PHE A 68 7.32 7.73 -6.31
C PHE A 68 7.38 7.91 -7.84
N GLY A 69 7.63 9.12 -8.34
CA GLY A 69 7.70 9.44 -9.77
C GLY A 69 6.46 10.19 -10.28
N PHE A 70 6.26 10.19 -11.61
CA PHE A 70 5.08 10.80 -12.22
C PHE A 70 3.84 9.97 -11.90
N VAL A 71 2.88 10.58 -11.20
CA VAL A 71 1.59 9.98 -10.88
C VAL A 71 0.53 10.68 -11.72
N ASP A 72 -0.25 9.90 -12.47
CA ASP A 72 -1.34 10.47 -13.25
C ASP A 72 -2.39 11.13 -12.34
N ASP A 73 -3.07 12.14 -12.87
CA ASP A 73 -4.06 12.94 -12.15
C ASP A 73 -5.16 12.10 -11.48
N ILE A 74 -5.51 10.97 -12.09
CA ILE A 74 -6.56 10.06 -11.59
C ILE A 74 -6.04 9.37 -10.33
N LYS A 75 -4.86 8.76 -10.38
CA LYS A 75 -4.22 8.09 -9.22
C LYS A 75 -3.96 9.07 -8.10
N LEU A 76 -3.52 10.29 -8.39
CA LEU A 76 -3.33 11.33 -7.38
C LEU A 76 -4.66 11.68 -6.71
N THR A 77 -5.72 11.91 -7.50
CA THR A 77 -7.06 12.19 -7.00
C THR A 77 -7.56 11.07 -6.08
N ILE A 78 -7.43 9.81 -6.52
CA ILE A 78 -7.85 8.65 -5.74
C ILE A 78 -7.05 8.52 -4.45
N TYR A 79 -5.73 8.72 -4.50
CA TYR A 79 -4.89 8.68 -3.31
C TYR A 79 -5.32 9.74 -2.27
N LEU A 80 -5.58 10.97 -2.73
CA LEU A 80 -6.02 12.05 -1.84
C LEU A 80 -7.37 11.72 -1.21
N TRP A 81 -8.32 11.19 -1.98
CA TRP A 81 -9.59 10.71 -1.46
C TRP A 81 -9.42 9.55 -0.46
N MET A 82 -8.51 8.60 -0.71
CA MET A 82 -8.24 7.48 0.19
C MET A 82 -7.69 7.98 1.51
N ARG A 83 -6.69 8.85 1.43
CA ARG A 83 -6.08 9.46 2.61
C ARG A 83 -7.12 10.21 3.43
N TRP A 84 -7.96 11.02 2.79
CA TRP A 84 -9.04 11.75 3.45
C TRP A 84 -10.00 10.81 4.18
N ILE A 85 -10.56 9.83 3.46
CA ILE A 85 -11.53 8.88 4.02
C ILE A 85 -10.93 8.10 5.19
N ILE A 86 -9.72 7.58 5.04
CA ILE A 86 -9.08 6.72 6.04
C ILE A 86 -8.63 7.53 7.26
N GLN A 87 -7.96 8.68 7.05
CA GLN A 87 -7.44 9.49 8.16
C GLN A 87 -8.54 10.18 8.96
N CYS A 88 -9.65 10.55 8.32
CA CYS A 88 -10.79 11.18 9.00
C CYS A 88 -11.87 10.16 9.42
N ASN A 89 -11.67 8.87 9.17
CA ASN A 89 -12.63 7.80 9.47
C ASN A 89 -14.04 8.09 8.91
N LEU A 90 -14.11 8.50 7.64
CA LEU A 90 -15.35 8.88 6.97
C LEU A 90 -15.94 7.68 6.20
N PRO A 91 -17.27 7.66 5.95
CA PRO A 91 -17.86 6.65 5.08
C PRO A 91 -17.37 6.82 3.64
N ILE A 92 -17.21 5.72 2.89
CA ILE A 92 -16.77 5.78 1.48
C ILE A 92 -17.75 6.59 0.61
N THR A 93 -19.03 6.67 0.99
CA THR A 93 -20.06 7.49 0.34
C THR A 93 -19.74 8.98 0.32
N GLU A 94 -18.81 9.43 1.16
CA GLU A 94 -18.40 10.82 1.28
C GLU A 94 -17.80 11.39 -0.03
N VAL A 95 -17.21 10.54 -0.88
CA VAL A 95 -16.71 10.96 -2.21
C VAL A 95 -17.82 11.47 -3.15
N GLU A 96 -19.07 11.10 -2.87
CA GLU A 96 -20.27 11.50 -3.63
C GLU A 96 -21.13 12.53 -2.88
N ASN A 97 -20.75 12.90 -1.65
CA ASN A 97 -21.47 13.89 -0.86
C ASN A 97 -21.43 15.26 -1.53
N LYS A 98 -22.62 15.86 -1.73
CA LYS A 98 -22.80 17.13 -2.43
C LYS A 98 -22.12 18.30 -1.71
N LEU A 99 -22.15 18.33 -0.37
CA LEU A 99 -21.54 19.41 0.41
C LEU A 99 -20.02 19.26 0.40
N THR A 100 -19.53 18.04 0.58
CA THR A 100 -18.10 17.73 0.57
C THR A 100 -17.47 18.12 -0.76
N ARG A 101 -18.11 17.78 -1.88
CA ARG A 101 -17.66 18.17 -3.22
C ARG A 101 -17.61 19.69 -3.45
N LYS A 102 -18.39 20.49 -2.70
CA LYS A 102 -18.34 21.95 -2.81
C LYS A 102 -17.16 22.57 -2.05
N VAL A 103 -16.62 21.87 -1.05
CA VAL A 103 -15.60 22.41 -0.13
C VAL A 103 -14.23 21.78 -0.32
N VAL A 104 -14.12 20.60 -0.94
CA VAL A 104 -12.82 19.97 -1.24
C VAL A 104 -12.27 20.45 -2.58
N THR A 105 -10.94 20.46 -2.69
CA THR A 105 -10.21 20.78 -3.92
C THR A 105 -9.96 19.56 -4.83
N MET A 106 -10.20 18.35 -4.32
CA MET A 106 -10.00 17.10 -5.05
C MET A 106 -11.02 16.96 -6.19
N LYS A 107 -10.58 16.48 -7.36
CA LYS A 107 -11.48 16.17 -8.49
C LYS A 107 -12.55 15.16 -8.04
N PRO A 108 -13.82 15.29 -8.47
CA PRO A 108 -14.87 14.34 -8.11
C PRO A 108 -14.55 12.90 -8.53
N THR A 109 -14.88 11.94 -7.68
CA THR A 109 -14.82 10.50 -7.98
C THR A 109 -16.11 9.81 -7.55
N THR A 110 -16.27 8.53 -7.90
CA THR A 110 -17.44 7.73 -7.52
C THR A 110 -17.11 6.71 -6.45
N VAL A 111 -18.11 6.30 -5.68
CA VAL A 111 -17.99 5.19 -4.72
C VAL A 111 -17.53 3.92 -5.44
N ARG A 112 -18.01 3.68 -6.67
CA ARG A 112 -17.60 2.53 -7.49
C ARG A 112 -16.10 2.56 -7.79
N ALA A 113 -15.59 3.68 -8.31
CA ALA A 113 -14.17 3.84 -8.59
C ALA A 113 -13.36 3.68 -7.30
N MET A 114 -13.81 4.31 -6.21
CA MET A 114 -13.15 4.24 -4.91
C MET A 114 -13.00 2.80 -4.40
N LYS A 115 -14.07 1.99 -4.48
CA LYS A 115 -14.03 0.57 -4.11
C LYS A 115 -13.05 -0.24 -4.95
N VAL A 116 -12.98 0.01 -6.26
CA VAL A 116 -12.04 -0.69 -7.16
C VAL A 116 -10.60 -0.42 -6.73
N TYR A 117 -10.24 0.85 -6.52
CA TYR A 117 -8.90 1.20 -6.10
C TYR A 117 -8.58 0.73 -4.68
N LEU A 118 -9.53 0.80 -3.74
CA LEU A 118 -9.33 0.29 -2.38
C LEU A 118 -9.01 -1.21 -2.38
N ARG A 119 -9.68 -2.02 -3.21
CA ARG A 119 -9.34 -3.44 -3.37
C ARG A 119 -7.94 -3.64 -3.95
N TYR A 120 -7.55 -2.83 -4.92
CA TYR A 120 -6.20 -2.89 -5.48
C TYR A 120 -5.14 -2.56 -4.42
N VAL A 121 -5.36 -1.51 -3.64
CA VAL A 121 -4.46 -1.11 -2.54
C VAL A 121 -4.43 -2.17 -1.46
N ALA A 122 -5.58 -2.73 -1.07
CA ALA A 122 -5.65 -3.84 -0.12
C ALA A 122 -4.79 -5.02 -0.58
N GLY A 123 -4.95 -5.47 -1.83
CA GLY A 123 -4.12 -6.56 -2.37
C GLY A 123 -2.61 -6.24 -2.41
N LYS A 124 -2.22 -4.97 -2.55
CA LYS A 124 -0.82 -4.54 -2.44
C LYS A 124 -0.33 -4.52 -0.99
N VAL A 125 -1.17 -4.08 -0.06
CA VAL A 125 -0.88 -4.13 1.38
C VAL A 125 -0.73 -5.59 1.82
N ASP A 126 -1.60 -6.50 1.37
CA ASP A 126 -1.50 -7.93 1.67
C ASP A 126 -0.20 -8.55 1.15
N GLN A 127 0.24 -8.16 -0.05
CA GLN A 127 1.53 -8.59 -0.60
C GLN A 127 2.70 -8.10 0.24
N THR A 128 2.67 -6.83 0.66
CA THR A 128 3.70 -6.25 1.52
C THR A 128 3.74 -6.94 2.88
N ILE A 129 2.59 -7.09 3.55
CA ILE A 129 2.47 -7.79 4.83
C ILE A 129 2.95 -9.24 4.70
N ALA A 130 2.56 -9.93 3.62
CA ALA A 130 3.04 -11.28 3.38
C ALA A 130 4.57 -11.32 3.23
N SER A 131 5.18 -10.40 2.46
CA SER A 131 6.64 -10.33 2.33
C SER A 131 7.31 -10.06 3.68
N GLU A 132 6.79 -9.09 4.44
CA GLU A 132 7.27 -8.72 5.77
C GLU A 132 7.26 -9.90 6.77
N MET A 133 6.17 -10.66 6.76
CA MET A 133 5.90 -11.75 7.70
C MET A 133 6.87 -12.94 7.60
N GLY A 134 7.58 -13.10 6.47
CA GLY A 134 8.51 -14.23 6.29
C GLY A 134 7.83 -15.61 6.37
N GLU A 135 8.58 -16.64 6.71
CA GLU A 135 8.08 -18.03 6.76
C GLU A 135 7.69 -18.49 8.18
N SER A 136 7.63 -17.55 9.12
CA SER A 136 7.39 -17.85 10.53
C SER A 136 6.66 -16.71 11.20
N PHE A 137 5.42 -16.96 11.62
CA PHE A 137 4.59 -15.99 12.31
C PHE A 137 3.59 -16.66 13.26
N GLY A 138 3.05 -15.87 14.17
CA GLY A 138 1.92 -16.24 15.02
C GLY A 138 0.62 -15.65 14.51
N LEU A 139 -0.49 -16.32 14.81
CA LEU A 139 -1.84 -15.80 14.58
C LEU A 139 -2.45 -15.34 15.89
N MET A 140 -3.18 -14.23 15.89
CA MET A 140 -3.92 -13.73 17.03
C MET A 140 -5.36 -13.42 16.63
N PHE A 141 -6.32 -13.92 17.39
CA PHE A 141 -7.73 -13.62 17.18
C PHE A 141 -8.23 -12.71 18.28
N ASP A 142 -8.85 -11.62 17.88
CA ASP A 142 -9.49 -10.69 18.79
C ASP A 142 -10.99 -10.65 18.47
N ARG A 143 -11.81 -10.81 19.51
CA ARG A 143 -13.27 -10.77 19.39
C ARG A 143 -13.77 -9.59 20.18
N TRP A 144 -14.56 -8.75 19.52
CA TRP A 144 -15.22 -7.64 20.18
C TRP A 144 -16.63 -7.46 19.65
N THR A 145 -17.44 -6.72 20.41
CA THR A 145 -18.81 -6.40 20.00
C THR A 145 -18.89 -4.91 19.78
N CYS A 146 -19.40 -4.51 18.63
CA CYS A 146 -19.68 -3.12 18.29
C CYS A 146 -21.20 -2.96 18.08
N ASN A 147 -21.89 -2.40 19.07
CA ASN A 147 -23.35 -2.35 19.12
C ASN A 147 -23.97 -3.76 19.03
N PHE A 148 -24.61 -4.07 17.90
CA PHE A 148 -25.26 -5.36 17.63
C PHE A 148 -24.40 -6.31 16.77
N LEU A 149 -23.18 -5.90 16.42
CA LEU A 149 -22.30 -6.65 15.54
C LEU A 149 -21.16 -7.29 16.35
N HIS A 150 -21.14 -8.61 16.42
CA HIS A 150 -19.99 -9.35 16.90
C HIS A 150 -18.94 -9.39 15.78
N LEU A 151 -17.70 -9.03 16.09
CA LEU A 151 -16.60 -8.92 15.14
C LEU A 151 -15.47 -9.85 15.57
N LEU A 152 -14.85 -10.48 14.58
CA LEU A 152 -13.63 -11.27 14.73
C LEU A 152 -12.53 -10.65 13.86
N GLY A 153 -11.52 -10.09 14.51
CA GLY A 153 -10.28 -9.66 13.86
C GLY A 153 -9.24 -10.77 13.90
N ILE A 154 -8.59 -11.00 12.76
CA ILE A 154 -7.45 -11.92 12.64
C ILE A 154 -6.20 -11.10 12.41
N PHE A 155 -5.19 -11.29 13.25
CA PHE A 155 -3.92 -10.59 13.17
C PHE A 155 -2.77 -11.57 12.98
N ALA A 156 -1.74 -11.15 12.24
CA ALA A 156 -0.43 -11.79 12.23
C ALA A 156 0.51 -11.05 13.18
N GLY A 157 1.17 -11.81 14.07
CA GLY A 157 2.28 -11.35 14.89
C GLY A 157 3.60 -11.94 14.39
N TYR A 158 4.58 -11.10 14.09
CA TYR A 158 5.89 -11.54 13.59
C TYR A 158 6.99 -10.58 14.02
N VAL A 159 8.26 -10.99 13.89
CA VAL A 159 9.42 -10.15 14.21
C VAL A 159 10.15 -9.82 12.91
N MET A 160 10.35 -8.53 12.64
CA MET A 160 11.23 -8.06 11.57
C MET A 160 12.33 -7.20 12.16
N SER A 161 13.58 -7.50 11.81
CA SER A 161 14.74 -6.72 12.26
C SER A 161 14.77 -6.51 13.78
N GLY A 162 14.37 -7.53 14.55
CA GLY A 162 14.30 -7.48 16.02
C GLY A 162 13.09 -6.76 16.60
N VAL A 163 12.21 -6.20 15.78
CA VAL A 163 11.00 -5.47 16.22
C VAL A 163 9.76 -6.32 16.00
N ARG A 164 8.89 -6.40 17.00
CA ARG A 164 7.58 -7.07 16.90
C ARG A 164 6.62 -6.22 16.06
N HIS A 165 6.07 -6.82 15.02
CA HIS A 165 4.99 -6.27 14.21
C HIS A 165 3.70 -7.05 14.43
N GLN A 166 2.58 -6.32 14.44
CA GLN A 166 1.24 -6.87 14.44
C GLN A 166 0.46 -6.25 13.28
N ARG A 167 -0.12 -7.08 12.42
CA ARG A 167 -0.88 -6.65 11.24
C ARG A 167 -2.24 -7.32 11.21
N LEU A 168 -3.30 -6.54 10.98
CA LEU A 168 -4.63 -7.08 10.70
C LEU A 168 -4.57 -7.78 9.32
N LEU A 169 -4.96 -9.05 9.29
CA LEU A 169 -5.10 -9.83 8.06
C LEU A 169 -6.54 -9.78 7.55
N ASP A 170 -7.50 -9.90 8.46
CA ASP A 170 -8.90 -9.95 8.08
C ASP A 170 -9.83 -9.54 9.23
N LEU A 171 -11.04 -9.13 8.89
CA LEU A 171 -12.07 -8.69 9.82
C LEU A 171 -13.44 -9.17 9.36
N PHE A 172 -14.08 -10.01 10.18
CA PHE A 172 -15.37 -10.59 9.84
C PHE A 172 -16.45 -10.22 10.85
N PRO A 173 -17.67 -9.88 10.39
CA PRO A 173 -18.84 -10.00 11.23
C PRO A 173 -19.09 -11.48 11.52
N MET A 174 -19.38 -11.75 12.79
CA MET A 174 -19.78 -13.03 13.32
C MET A 174 -21.30 -13.05 13.35
N ASP A 175 -21.91 -13.93 12.56
CA ASP A 175 -23.30 -14.34 12.82
C ASP A 175 -23.31 -15.18 14.12
N ASP A 176 -24.48 -15.43 14.73
CA ASP A 176 -24.64 -16.27 15.94
C ASP A 176 -24.13 -17.73 15.79
N SER A 177 -23.58 -18.07 14.62
CA SER A 177 -22.91 -19.33 14.33
C SER A 177 -21.41 -19.23 14.64
N PRO A 178 -20.82 -20.13 15.45
CA PRO A 178 -19.41 -20.10 15.76
C PRO A 178 -18.56 -20.13 14.49
N PRO A 179 -17.39 -19.49 14.48
CA PRO A 179 -16.58 -19.38 13.28
C PRO A 179 -16.14 -20.80 12.94
N ARG A 180 -16.66 -21.35 11.84
CA ARG A 180 -16.16 -22.64 11.36
C ARG A 180 -14.68 -22.45 11.11
N ALA A 181 -13.84 -23.13 11.88
CA ALA A 181 -12.37 -23.12 11.75
C ALA A 181 -11.89 -23.31 10.29
N HIS A 182 -12.74 -23.85 9.42
CA HIS A 182 -12.55 -23.96 7.98
C HIS A 182 -12.40 -22.61 7.24
N ARG A 183 -13.15 -21.55 7.62
CA ARG A 183 -13.09 -20.25 6.91
C ARG A 183 -11.83 -19.44 7.30
N VAL A 184 -11.45 -19.58 8.56
CA VAL A 184 -10.28 -18.95 9.20
C VAL A 184 -8.94 -19.45 8.62
N GLY A 185 -8.88 -20.74 8.23
CA GLY A 185 -7.64 -21.36 7.76
C GLY A 185 -7.36 -21.24 6.26
N SER A 186 -8.39 -21.15 5.40
CA SER A 186 -8.23 -21.26 3.94
C SER A 186 -8.19 -19.92 3.19
N GLU A 187 -8.90 -18.89 3.67
CA GLU A 187 -8.94 -17.59 2.99
C GLU A 187 -7.94 -16.58 3.57
N CYS A 188 -7.70 -16.61 4.89
CA CYS A 188 -6.99 -15.53 5.59
C CYS A 188 -5.46 -15.64 5.53
N VAL A 189 -4.92 -16.84 5.32
CA VAL A 189 -3.47 -17.07 5.29
C VAL A 189 -3.03 -17.42 3.87
N ARG A 190 -2.86 -16.37 3.04
CA ARG A 190 -2.24 -16.48 1.71
C ARG A 190 -0.89 -17.21 1.70
N LYS A 191 -0.19 -17.24 2.84
CA LYS A 191 1.12 -17.89 3.03
C LYS A 191 1.07 -19.38 3.39
N GLY A 192 -0.12 -19.99 3.47
CA GLY A 192 -0.28 -21.38 3.88
C GLY A 192 -0.08 -21.59 5.39
N LEU A 193 -0.78 -22.57 5.95
CA LEU A 193 -0.84 -22.78 7.40
C LEU A 193 0.45 -23.35 8.00
N GLY A 194 1.32 -23.98 7.19
CA GLY A 194 2.58 -24.56 7.66
C GLY A 194 3.64 -23.55 8.15
N MET A 195 3.42 -22.26 7.92
CA MET A 195 4.28 -21.18 8.38
C MET A 195 3.84 -20.59 9.74
N VAL A 196 2.66 -21.00 10.24
CA VAL A 196 2.16 -20.59 11.56
C VAL A 196 2.91 -21.37 12.64
N ARG A 197 3.50 -20.68 13.62
CA ARG A 197 4.28 -21.30 14.70
C ARG A 197 3.57 -21.39 16.03
N PHE A 198 2.64 -20.47 16.28
CA PHE A 198 1.88 -20.41 17.52
C PHE A 198 0.61 -19.60 17.30
N PHE A 199 -0.32 -19.77 18.23
CA PHE A 199 -1.57 -19.04 18.28
C PHE A 199 -1.60 -18.21 19.56
N ILE A 200 -1.97 -16.93 19.47
CA ILE A 200 -2.14 -16.04 20.63
C ILE A 200 -3.64 -15.85 20.88
N GLY A 201 -4.08 -16.07 22.10
CA GLY A 201 -5.45 -15.80 22.51
C GLY A 201 -5.75 -16.35 23.88
N ASP A 202 -6.94 -16.02 24.40
CA ASP A 202 -7.43 -16.62 25.63
C ASP A 202 -7.55 -18.15 25.50
N ASN A 203 -7.49 -18.83 26.65
CA ASN A 203 -7.55 -20.29 26.71
C ASN A 203 -8.98 -20.85 26.48
N CYS A 204 -9.79 -20.17 25.67
CA CYS A 204 -11.14 -20.61 25.36
C CYS A 204 -11.12 -21.85 24.45
N SER A 205 -12.17 -22.67 24.54
CA SER A 205 -12.29 -23.93 23.78
C SER A 205 -12.20 -23.73 22.26
N THR A 206 -12.66 -22.58 21.74
CA THR A 206 -12.56 -22.26 20.31
C THR A 206 -11.11 -22.07 19.89
N ASN A 207 -10.33 -21.30 20.65
CA ASN A 207 -8.92 -21.04 20.36
C ASN A 207 -8.08 -22.31 20.49
N GLN A 208 -8.35 -23.11 21.52
CA GLN A 208 -7.75 -24.44 21.66
C GLN A 208 -8.07 -25.32 20.44
N CYS A 209 -9.33 -25.41 20.03
CA CYS A 209 -9.75 -26.21 18.87
C CYS A 209 -9.04 -25.79 17.58
N ILE A 210 -8.87 -24.48 17.35
CA ILE A 210 -8.14 -23.96 16.19
C ILE A 210 -6.66 -24.34 16.26
N ALA A 211 -6.02 -24.11 17.40
CA ALA A 211 -4.61 -24.44 17.60
C ALA A 211 -4.32 -25.94 17.47
N THR A 212 -5.19 -26.80 18.00
CA THR A 212 -5.13 -28.26 17.81
C THR A 212 -5.25 -28.64 16.33
N LYS A 213 -6.17 -28.02 15.57
CA LYS A 213 -6.31 -28.26 14.12
C LYS A 213 -5.09 -27.80 13.32
N LEU A 214 -4.45 -26.72 13.75
CA LEU A 214 -3.24 -26.19 13.15
C LEU A 214 -1.97 -26.94 13.60
N GLY A 215 -2.05 -27.74 14.67
CA GLY A 215 -0.89 -28.42 15.26
C GLY A 215 0.10 -27.47 15.92
N VAL A 216 -0.35 -26.31 16.41
CA VAL A 216 0.50 -25.26 17.01
C VAL A 216 0.12 -25.00 18.46
N PRO A 217 1.06 -24.55 19.32
CA PRO A 217 0.74 -24.18 20.70
C PRO A 217 -0.13 -22.91 20.78
N VAL A 218 -0.97 -22.85 21.83
CA VAL A 218 -1.66 -21.61 22.25
C VAL A 218 -0.79 -20.91 23.30
N ILE A 219 -0.63 -19.59 23.16
CA ILE A 219 0.03 -18.70 24.09
C ILE A 219 -1.03 -17.72 24.60
N GLY A 220 -1.29 -17.75 25.91
CA GLY A 220 -2.28 -16.91 26.60
C GLY A 220 -1.64 -15.79 27.42
#